data_AF-A0A643CCA0-F1
#
_entry.id   AF-A0A643CCA0-F1
#
_cell.length_a   1.000
_cell.length_b   1.000
_cell.length_c   1.000
_cell.angle_alpha   90.00
_cell.angle_beta   90.00
_cell.angle_gamma   90.00
#
_symmetry.space_group_name_H-M   'P 1'
#
loop_
_entity.id
_entity.type
_entity.pdbx_description
1 polymer ?
#
loop_
_entity_poly.entity_id
_entity_poly.type
_entity_poly.pdbx_seq_one_letter_code
_entity_poly.pdbx_strand_id
1 'polypeptide(L)'
;LFRPSYGFNLTDPYCRLLENQYKSLHDPHLRAYHKRKDILRRLKKGGYITSNNRIVCTLRELNKYRQYLTSLKLDFERNYIREQKMLAKQVNKLQEDNQIPGRSDVAQFQNWLLQEGTPSIKDRERLIRHRYLDMISRELEHLEHTAEEQRLIQMDREERQQREHTRRKLSLRRKIEEEWKTKEMLLLTRIGEDVKREARIEEQRRKSREESDRK
;
A
#
# COMPACT_ATOMS: atom_id res chain seq x y z
N LEU A 1 28.57 33.99 -5.80
CA LEU A 1 27.10 33.83 -5.77
C LEU A 1 26.77 32.54 -5.02
N PHE A 2 25.90 32.61 -4.00
CA PHE A 2 25.45 31.45 -3.22
C PHE A 2 24.76 30.44 -4.15
N ARG A 3 25.30 29.22 -4.26
CA ARG A 3 24.60 28.09 -4.87
C ARG A 3 23.88 27.35 -3.74
N PRO A 4 22.54 27.33 -3.71
CA PRO A 4 21.82 26.48 -2.78
C PRO A 4 22.27 25.03 -3.02
N SER A 5 22.72 24.33 -1.97
CA SER A 5 22.92 22.90 -2.09
C SER A 5 21.55 22.23 -2.18
N TYR A 6 21.34 21.40 -3.20
CA TYR A 6 20.10 20.65 -3.42
C TYR A 6 19.97 19.44 -2.48
N GLY A 7 20.54 19.52 -1.27
CA GLY A 7 20.44 18.47 -0.27
C GLY A 7 19.05 18.41 0.35
N PHE A 8 18.63 17.22 0.77
CA PHE A 8 17.40 17.06 1.53
C PHE A 8 17.57 17.71 2.91
N ASN A 9 16.71 18.68 3.24
CA ASN A 9 16.75 19.31 4.56
C ASN A 9 16.06 18.40 5.60
N LEU A 10 16.85 17.66 6.38
CA LEU A 10 16.36 16.82 7.47
C LEU A 10 15.84 17.60 8.69
N THR A 11 16.05 18.92 8.74
CA THR A 11 15.59 19.78 9.84
C THR A 11 14.08 20.04 9.78
N ASP A 12 13.47 19.90 8.60
CA ASP A 12 12.02 20.03 8.41
C ASP A 12 11.45 18.88 7.54
N PRO A 13 11.39 17.64 8.07
CA PRO A 13 10.99 16.46 7.30
C PRO A 13 9.53 16.50 6.83
N TYR A 14 8.71 17.35 7.45
CA TYR A 14 7.28 17.49 7.13
C TYR A 14 6.96 18.79 6.38
N CYS A 15 7.98 19.54 5.91
CA CYS A 15 7.80 20.82 5.22
C CYS A 15 6.85 21.77 5.96
N ARG A 16 7.00 21.91 7.29
CA ARG A 16 6.16 22.79 8.12
C ARG A 16 6.48 24.27 7.89
N LEU A 17 7.70 24.59 7.47
CA LEU A 17 8.16 25.97 7.25
C LEU A 17 7.54 26.60 6.00
N LEU A 18 7.22 25.78 4.98
CA LEU A 18 6.59 26.23 3.75
C LEU A 18 5.47 25.26 3.35
N GLU A 19 4.25 25.79 3.19
CA GLU A 19 3.10 24.99 2.76
C GLU A 19 3.41 24.24 1.46
N ASN A 20 3.23 22.93 1.47
CA ASN A 20 3.34 22.05 0.29
C ASN A 20 2.09 22.07 -0.60
N GLN A 21 1.13 22.93 -0.29
CA GLN A 21 -0.08 23.07 -1.09
C GLN A 21 0.29 23.55 -2.49
N TYR A 22 -0.17 22.81 -3.49
CA TYR A 22 0.11 23.14 -4.87
C TYR A 22 -0.55 24.47 -5.25
N LYS A 23 0.27 25.42 -5.73
CA LYS A 23 -0.21 26.73 -6.20
C LYS A 23 -0.06 26.83 -7.70
N SER A 24 -1.13 26.56 -8.43
CA SER A 24 -1.15 26.51 -9.90
C SER A 24 -0.61 27.78 -10.55
N LEU A 25 -0.89 28.97 -10.00
CA LEU A 25 -0.41 30.24 -10.55
C LEU A 25 1.11 30.36 -10.55
N HIS A 26 1.81 29.74 -9.59
CA HIS A 26 3.26 29.77 -9.50
C HIS A 26 3.95 28.72 -10.37
N ASP A 27 3.20 27.78 -10.95
CA ASP A 27 3.75 26.69 -11.76
C ASP A 27 4.34 27.21 -13.09
N PRO A 28 5.65 27.00 -13.35
CA PRO A 28 6.27 27.35 -14.62
C PRO A 28 5.62 26.70 -15.85
N HIS A 29 5.12 25.47 -15.73
CA HIS A 29 4.52 24.70 -16.81
C HIS A 29 3.12 25.22 -17.19
N LEU A 30 2.40 25.81 -16.24
CA LEU A 30 1.09 26.43 -16.48
C LEU A 30 1.18 27.87 -17.01
N ARG A 31 2.39 28.41 -17.20
CA ARG A 31 2.57 29.77 -17.73
C ARG A 31 1.89 29.98 -19.07
N ALA A 32 1.96 29.02 -19.99
CA ALA A 32 1.33 29.13 -21.31
C ALA A 32 -0.21 29.20 -21.19
N TYR A 33 -0.78 28.44 -20.26
CA TYR A 33 -2.22 28.44 -19.97
C TYR A 33 -2.68 29.79 -19.40
N HIS A 34 -1.99 30.30 -18.38
CA HIS A 34 -2.35 31.59 -17.75
C HIS A 34 -2.12 32.81 -18.66
N LYS A 35 -1.26 32.69 -19.68
CA LYS A 35 -1.02 33.74 -20.68
C LYS A 35 -2.12 33.89 -21.72
N ARG A 36 -3.06 32.94 -21.84
CA ARG A 36 -4.20 33.06 -22.77
C ARG A 36 -5.04 34.28 -22.43
N LYS A 37 -5.50 35.01 -23.44
CA LYS A 37 -6.14 36.34 -23.27
C LYS A 37 -7.39 36.27 -22.39
N ASP A 38 -8.21 35.24 -22.56
CA ASP A 38 -9.46 35.02 -21.83
C ASP A 38 -9.22 34.68 -20.35
N ILE A 39 -8.24 33.82 -20.07
CA ILE A 39 -7.81 33.46 -18.71
C ILE A 39 -7.18 34.65 -18.02
N LEU A 40 -6.28 35.36 -18.70
CA LEU A 40 -5.59 36.52 -18.14
C LEU A 40 -6.56 37.64 -17.77
N ARG A 41 -7.59 37.90 -18.59
CA ARG A 41 -8.65 38.86 -18.25
C ARG A 41 -9.41 38.44 -16.99
N ARG A 42 -9.75 37.15 -16.87
CA ARG A 42 -10.42 36.61 -15.68
C ARG A 42 -9.55 36.73 -14.42
N LEU A 43 -8.26 36.40 -14.52
CA LEU A 43 -7.31 36.50 -13.41
C LEU A 43 -7.08 37.95 -12.96
N LYS A 44 -7.04 38.91 -13.90
CA LYS A 44 -6.97 40.34 -13.58
C LYS A 44 -8.26 40.84 -12.91
N LYS A 45 -9.42 40.45 -13.44
CA LYS A 45 -10.73 40.81 -12.85
C LYS A 45 -10.89 40.25 -11.43
N GLY A 46 -10.37 39.04 -11.19
CA GLY A 46 -10.38 38.39 -9.88
C GLY A 46 -9.29 38.86 -8.90
N GLY A 47 -8.41 39.78 -9.30
CA GLY A 47 -7.36 40.32 -8.42
C GLY A 47 -6.19 39.36 -8.12
N TYR A 48 -6.12 38.21 -8.79
CA TYR A 48 -5.03 37.23 -8.60
C TYR A 48 -3.71 37.68 -9.24
N ILE A 49 -3.81 38.54 -10.26
CA ILE A 49 -2.67 39.02 -11.05
C ILE A 49 -2.78 40.54 -11.21
N THR A 50 -1.64 41.22 -11.07
CA THR A 50 -1.48 42.67 -11.29
C THR A 50 -1.65 43.07 -12.76
N SER A 51 -1.79 44.38 -13.02
CA SER A 51 -1.79 44.93 -14.39
C SER A 51 -0.57 44.48 -15.22
N ASN A 52 0.58 44.36 -14.55
CA ASN A 52 1.88 43.93 -15.10
C ASN A 52 2.03 42.39 -15.23
N ASN A 53 0.93 41.65 -15.18
CA ASN A 53 0.89 40.18 -15.28
C ASN A 53 1.72 39.45 -14.20
N ARG A 54 1.99 40.09 -13.05
CA ARG A 54 2.65 39.45 -11.90
C ARG A 54 1.61 38.91 -10.92
N ILE A 55 1.84 37.72 -10.40
CA ILE A 55 1.00 37.05 -9.41
C ILE A 55 1.02 37.88 -8.12
N VAL A 56 -0.16 38.12 -7.56
CA VAL A 56 -0.30 38.80 -6.26
C VAL A 56 -0.05 37.77 -5.15
N CYS A 57 0.80 38.12 -4.19
CA CYS A 57 1.00 37.33 -2.97
C CYS A 57 0.50 38.14 -1.76
N THR A 58 0.02 37.44 -0.75
CA THR A 58 -0.38 38.03 0.52
C THR A 58 0.84 38.33 1.39
N LEU A 59 0.71 39.31 2.30
CA LEU A 59 1.78 39.62 3.27
C LEU A 59 2.18 38.39 4.11
N ARG A 60 1.20 37.54 4.43
CA ARG A 60 1.42 36.29 5.17
C ARG A 60 2.32 35.33 4.38
N GLU A 61 2.07 35.14 3.09
CA GLU A 61 2.89 34.29 2.23
C GLU A 61 4.30 34.84 2.07
N LEU A 62 4.44 36.16 1.88
CA LEU A 62 5.74 36.81 1.79
C LEU A 62 6.55 36.63 3.07
N ASN A 63 5.94 36.81 4.24
CA ASN A 63 6.61 36.64 5.52
C ASN A 63 7.03 35.19 5.77
N LYS A 64 6.17 34.21 5.45
CA LYS A 64 6.53 32.78 5.49
C LYS A 64 7.73 32.48 4.61
N TYR A 65 7.73 32.99 3.37
CA TYR A 65 8.83 32.79 2.44
C TYR A 65 10.13 33.42 2.94
N ARG A 66 10.09 34.63 3.51
CA ARG A 66 11.25 35.29 4.12
C ARG A 66 11.82 34.47 5.27
N GLN A 67 10.97 33.97 6.17
CA GLN A 67 11.39 33.11 7.28
C GLN A 67 12.06 31.83 6.79
N TYR A 68 11.47 31.18 5.78
CA TYR A 68 12.02 29.99 5.14
C TYR A 68 13.41 30.23 4.51
N LEU A 69 13.60 31.35 3.81
CA LEU A 69 14.91 31.69 3.26
C LEU A 69 15.96 31.92 4.36
N THR A 70 15.57 32.56 5.47
CA THR A 70 16.45 32.75 6.62
C THR A 70 16.83 31.42 7.26
N SER A 71 15.88 30.50 7.48
CA SER A 71 16.17 29.18 8.05
C SER A 71 17.10 28.38 7.14
N LEU A 72 16.82 28.34 5.83
CA LEU A 72 17.69 27.68 4.85
C LEU A 72 19.12 28.21 4.89
N LYS A 73 19.29 29.54 4.96
CA LYS A 73 20.62 30.15 5.02
C LYS A 73 21.37 29.72 6.29
N LEU A 74 20.70 29.78 7.44
CA LEU A 74 21.30 29.39 8.72
C LEU A 74 21.65 27.89 8.75
N ASP A 75 20.79 27.04 8.21
CA ASP A 75 21.04 25.60 8.11
C ASP A 75 22.25 25.32 7.22
N PHE A 76 22.35 26.00 6.08
CA PHE A 76 23.51 25.89 5.20
C PHE A 76 24.80 26.31 5.90
N GLU A 77 24.81 27.46 6.58
CA GLU A 77 26.00 27.94 7.32
C GLU A 77 26.41 26.96 8.43
N ARG A 78 25.45 26.43 9.18
CA ARG A 78 25.69 25.41 10.21
C ARG A 78 26.27 24.14 9.62
N ASN A 79 25.70 23.65 8.53
CA ASN A 79 26.15 22.43 7.86
C ASN A 79 27.55 22.63 7.25
N TYR A 80 27.80 23.76 6.61
CA TYR A 80 29.12 24.11 6.09
C TYR A 80 30.18 24.11 7.20
N ILE A 81 29.90 24.73 8.34
CA ILE A 81 30.83 24.72 9.49
C ILE A 81 31.06 23.29 10.01
N ARG A 82 30.01 22.46 10.08
CA ARG A 82 30.14 21.05 10.51
C ARG A 82 30.99 20.24 9.54
N GLU A 83 30.75 20.37 8.24
CA GLU A 83 31.53 19.71 7.20
C GLU A 83 33.00 20.11 7.26
N GLN A 84 33.29 21.42 7.37
CA GLN A 84 34.66 21.91 7.52
C GLN A 84 35.32 21.36 8.79
N LYS A 85 34.61 21.28 9.92
CA LYS A 85 35.12 20.65 11.16
C LYS A 85 35.40 19.16 11.00
N MET A 86 34.55 18.43 10.28
CA MET A 86 34.74 17.00 10.01
C MET A 86 35.95 16.75 9.11
N LEU A 87 36.09 17.53 8.04
CA LEU A 87 37.25 17.49 7.15
C LEU A 87 38.53 17.81 7.91
N ALA A 88 38.53 18.87 8.73
CA ALA A 88 39.69 19.23 9.57
C ALA A 88 40.08 18.09 10.52
N LYS A 89 39.10 17.43 11.16
CA LYS A 89 39.37 16.24 12.01
C LYS A 89 39.97 15.07 11.22
N GLN A 90 39.47 14.81 10.02
CA GLN A 90 40.00 13.76 9.15
C GLN A 90 41.44 14.06 8.72
N VAL A 91 41.73 15.30 8.32
CA VAL A 91 43.08 15.74 7.94
C VAL A 91 44.04 15.65 9.13
N ASN A 92 43.63 16.12 10.31
CA ASN A 92 44.45 16.01 11.53
C ASN A 92 44.77 14.55 11.87
N LYS A 93 43.79 13.64 11.74
CA LYS A 93 44.02 12.21 11.98
C LYS A 93 45.04 11.62 11.00
N LEU A 94 44.95 11.95 9.71
CA LEU A 94 45.92 11.51 8.70
C LEU A 94 47.32 12.08 8.96
N GLN A 95 47.40 13.29 9.52
CA GLN A 95 48.65 13.92 9.92
C GLN A 95 49.28 13.22 11.14
N GLU A 96 48.47 12.89 12.15
CA GLU A 96 48.90 12.13 13.33
C GLU A 96 49.40 10.72 12.97
N ASP A 97 48.75 10.07 12.01
CA ASP A 97 49.12 8.74 11.51
C ASP A 97 50.38 8.77 10.60
N ASN A 98 51.05 9.93 10.43
CA ASN A 98 52.20 10.17 9.53
C ASN A 98 51.98 9.75 8.06
N GLN A 99 50.72 9.66 7.61
CA GLN A 99 50.38 9.26 6.24
C GLN A 99 50.53 10.40 5.23
N ILE A 100 50.64 11.65 5.71
CA ILE A 100 50.81 12.82 4.84
C ILE A 100 52.28 12.93 4.43
N PRO A 101 52.62 12.86 3.12
CA PRO A 101 53.98 13.10 2.66
C PRO A 101 54.43 14.51 3.06
N GLY A 102 55.61 14.60 3.70
CA GLY A 102 56.16 15.88 4.15
C GLY A 102 56.27 16.89 3.00
N ARG A 103 55.55 18.01 3.13
CA ARG A 103 55.53 19.18 2.22
C ARG A 103 55.54 18.83 0.73
N SER A 104 54.41 18.39 0.21
CA SER A 104 54.16 18.29 -1.23
C SER A 104 53.38 19.50 -1.75
N ASP A 105 53.63 19.88 -3.00
CA ASP A 105 52.90 20.92 -3.74
C ASP A 105 51.38 20.66 -3.72
N VAL A 106 50.55 21.72 -3.76
CA VAL A 106 49.07 21.62 -3.60
C VAL A 106 48.47 20.66 -4.64
N ALA A 107 49.02 20.65 -5.86
CA ALA A 107 48.59 19.74 -6.92
C ALA A 107 48.98 18.27 -6.66
N GLN A 108 50.11 18.02 -6.02
CA GLN A 108 50.55 16.66 -5.65
C GLN A 108 49.71 16.12 -4.50
N PHE A 109 49.39 16.97 -3.52
CA PHE A 109 48.49 16.61 -2.42
C PHE A 109 47.07 16.28 -2.91
N GLN A 110 46.54 17.07 -3.86
CA GLN A 110 45.25 16.78 -4.50
C GLN A 110 45.26 15.44 -5.25
N ASN A 111 46.31 15.14 -6.02
CA ASN A 111 46.43 13.86 -6.73
C ASN A 111 46.56 12.67 -5.77
N TRP A 112 47.29 12.82 -4.67
CA TRP A 112 47.42 11.79 -3.64
C TRP A 112 46.08 11.50 -2.94
N LEU A 113 45.32 12.53 -2.56
CA LEU A 113 43.97 12.39 -2.00
C LEU A 113 43.01 11.63 -2.94
N LEU A 114 43.13 11.86 -4.24
CA LEU A 114 42.33 11.16 -5.26
C LEU A 114 42.76 9.70 -5.46
N GLN A 115 44.03 9.37 -5.18
CA GLN A 115 44.58 8.02 -5.33
C GLN A 115 44.36 7.13 -4.10
N GLU A 116 44.51 7.62 -2.87
CA GLU A 116 44.22 6.81 -1.66
C GLU A 116 42.75 6.44 -1.52
N GLY A 117 41.84 7.27 -2.04
CA GLY A 117 40.41 7.06 -1.94
C GLY A 117 39.84 5.95 -2.82
N THR A 118 40.59 5.37 -3.76
CA THR A 118 39.96 4.54 -4.81
C THR A 118 39.71 3.06 -4.46
N PRO A 119 40.59 2.33 -3.76
CA PRO A 119 40.33 0.92 -3.42
C PRO A 119 39.63 0.75 -2.07
N SER A 120 40.18 1.35 -1.01
CA SER A 120 39.74 1.17 0.38
C SER A 120 38.31 1.70 0.65
N ILE A 121 37.94 2.84 0.05
CA ILE A 121 36.59 3.41 0.21
C ILE A 121 35.55 2.54 -0.50
N LYS A 122 35.87 2.00 -1.68
CA LYS A 122 34.96 1.12 -2.42
C LYS A 122 34.68 -0.17 -1.66
N ASP A 123 35.69 -0.75 -1.02
CA ASP A 123 35.50 -1.96 -0.21
C ASP A 123 34.69 -1.68 1.06
N ARG A 124 34.90 -0.51 1.69
CA ARG A 124 34.09 -0.07 2.84
C ARG A 124 32.64 0.20 2.46
N GLU A 125 32.40 0.84 1.32
CA GLU A 125 31.05 1.04 0.76
C GLU A 125 30.37 -0.28 0.42
N ARG A 126 31.10 -1.24 -0.18
CA ARG A 126 30.58 -2.58 -0.47
C ARG A 126 30.15 -3.31 0.79
N LEU A 127 30.96 -3.26 1.85
CA LEU A 127 30.61 -3.86 3.14
C LEU A 127 29.37 -3.22 3.76
N ILE A 128 29.24 -1.89 3.67
CA ILE A 128 28.06 -1.18 4.16
C ILE A 128 26.82 -1.57 3.33
N ARG A 129 26.93 -1.60 2.00
CA ARG A 129 25.85 -2.04 1.11
C ARG A 129 25.41 -3.48 1.42
N HIS A 130 26.35 -4.40 1.61
CA HIS A 130 26.03 -5.78 1.97
C HIS A 130 25.24 -5.87 3.28
N ARG A 131 25.61 -5.11 4.32
CA ARG A 131 24.83 -5.09 5.58
C ARG A 131 23.41 -4.58 5.38
N TYR A 132 23.22 -3.56 4.56
CA TYR A 132 21.88 -3.05 4.26
C TYR A 132 21.06 -4.05 3.44
N LEU A 133 21.67 -4.71 2.46
CA LEU A 133 21.01 -5.75 1.68
C LEU A 133 20.61 -6.94 2.56
N ASP A 134 21.48 -7.40 3.45
CA ASP A 134 21.17 -8.49 4.38
C ASP A 134 20.00 -8.14 5.31
N MET A 135 19.93 -6.89 5.77
CA MET A 135 18.81 -6.40 6.59
C MET A 135 17.51 -6.41 5.81
N ILE A 136 17.52 -5.94 4.56
CA ILE A 136 16.35 -5.92 3.68
C ILE A 136 15.88 -7.35 3.38
N SER A 137 16.79 -8.26 3.05
CA SER A 137 16.46 -9.65 2.76
C SER A 137 15.76 -10.34 3.93
N ARG A 138 16.26 -10.15 5.17
CA ARG A 138 15.62 -10.70 6.37
C ARG A 138 14.21 -10.17 6.60
N GLU A 139 14.00 -8.88 6.35
CA GLU A 139 12.68 -8.26 6.50
C GLU A 139 11.70 -8.82 5.46
N LEU A 140 12.17 -9.04 4.23
CA LEU A 140 11.36 -9.66 3.17
C LEU A 140 10.99 -11.11 3.49
N GLU A 141 11.93 -11.91 4.00
CA GLU A 141 11.68 -13.29 4.44
C GLU A 141 10.62 -13.34 5.56
N HIS A 142 10.66 -12.41 6.51
CA HIS A 142 9.65 -12.31 7.56
C HIS A 142 8.25 -11.97 7.02
N LEU A 143 8.17 -11.06 6.06
CA LEU A 143 6.91 -10.70 5.40
C LEU A 143 6.35 -11.86 4.57
N GLU A 144 7.21 -12.61 3.89
CA GLU A 144 6.81 -13.78 3.11
C GLU A 144 6.24 -14.88 4.02
N HIS A 145 6.95 -15.23 5.10
CA HIS A 145 6.48 -16.23 6.06
C HIS A 145 5.13 -15.87 6.67
N THR A 146 4.95 -14.62 7.10
CA THR A 146 3.67 -14.17 7.67
C THR A 146 2.53 -14.18 6.65
N ALA A 147 2.81 -13.86 5.39
CA ALA A 147 1.83 -13.95 4.31
C ALA A 147 1.44 -15.40 4.00
N GLU A 148 2.40 -16.32 4.02
CA GLU A 148 2.15 -17.76 3.83
C GLU A 148 1.28 -18.34 4.96
N GLU A 149 1.58 -18.01 6.22
CA GLU A 149 0.75 -18.43 7.36
C GLU A 149 -0.69 -17.93 7.24
N GLN A 150 -0.88 -16.67 6.84
CA GLN A 150 -2.22 -16.11 6.62
C GLN A 150 -2.98 -16.82 5.50
N ARG A 151 -2.30 -17.15 4.40
CA ARG A 151 -2.90 -17.94 3.30
C ARG A 151 -3.33 -19.32 3.78
N LEU A 152 -2.50 -19.99 4.59
CA LEU A 152 -2.82 -21.31 5.14
C LEU A 152 -4.06 -21.27 6.04
N ILE A 153 -4.15 -20.26 6.92
CA ILE A 153 -5.31 -20.04 7.79
C ILE A 153 -6.57 -19.77 6.95
N GLN A 154 -6.44 -19.00 5.87
CA GLN A 154 -7.57 -18.71 4.98
C GLN A 154 -8.07 -19.98 4.28
N MET A 155 -7.17 -20.81 3.76
CA MET A 155 -7.54 -22.08 3.13
C MET A 155 -8.23 -23.04 4.11
N ASP A 156 -7.74 -23.19 5.35
CA ASP A 156 -8.38 -24.04 6.36
C ASP A 156 -9.80 -23.54 6.72
N ARG A 157 -9.99 -22.22 6.80
CA ARG A 157 -11.33 -21.63 7.01
C ARG A 157 -12.28 -21.95 5.86
N GLU A 158 -11.83 -21.78 4.62
CA GLU A 158 -12.62 -22.07 3.43
C GLU A 158 -12.95 -23.57 3.35
N GLU A 159 -11.99 -24.44 3.64
CA GLU A 159 -12.21 -25.89 3.64
C GLU A 159 -13.26 -26.29 4.70
N ARG A 160 -13.18 -25.74 5.91
CA ARG A 160 -14.19 -25.99 6.96
C ARG A 160 -15.58 -25.54 6.51
N GLN A 161 -15.69 -24.37 5.89
CA GLN A 161 -16.97 -23.89 5.36
C GLN A 161 -17.53 -24.82 4.27
N GLN A 162 -16.69 -25.30 3.35
CA GLN A 162 -17.10 -26.22 2.29
C GLN A 162 -17.55 -27.58 2.86
N ARG A 163 -16.81 -28.12 3.83
CA ARG A 163 -17.17 -29.36 4.53
C ARG A 163 -18.51 -29.21 5.25
N GLU A 164 -18.72 -28.10 5.95
CA GLU A 164 -19.97 -27.84 6.64
C GLU A 164 -21.15 -27.68 5.66
N HIS A 165 -20.96 -26.92 4.58
CA HIS A 165 -21.98 -26.76 3.54
C HIS A 165 -22.37 -28.11 2.92
N THR A 166 -21.40 -28.96 2.61
CA THR A 166 -21.64 -30.30 2.06
C THR A 166 -22.40 -31.18 3.06
N ARG A 167 -22.03 -31.15 4.34
CA ARG A 167 -22.72 -31.86 5.41
C ARG A 167 -24.17 -31.40 5.57
N ARG A 168 -24.44 -30.09 5.54
CA ARG A 168 -25.80 -29.53 5.59
C ARG A 168 -26.63 -29.95 4.36
N LYS A 169 -26.04 -29.96 3.18
CA LYS A 169 -26.71 -30.39 1.95
C LYS A 169 -27.08 -31.87 1.99
N LEU A 170 -26.19 -32.73 2.50
CA LEU A 170 -26.46 -34.15 2.69
C LEU A 170 -27.56 -34.40 3.73
N SER A 171 -27.53 -33.70 4.86
CA SER A 171 -28.56 -33.86 5.89
C SER A 171 -29.95 -33.43 5.41
N LEU A 172 -30.04 -32.37 4.61
CA LEU A 172 -31.29 -31.95 3.97
C LEU A 172 -31.81 -33.00 2.99
N ARG A 173 -30.95 -33.57 2.15
CA ARG A 173 -31.34 -34.66 1.23
C ARG A 173 -31.91 -35.85 1.98
N ARG A 174 -31.25 -36.26 3.07
CA ARG A 174 -31.72 -37.38 3.90
C ARG A 174 -33.10 -37.10 4.51
N LYS A 175 -33.32 -35.89 5.04
CA LYS A 175 -34.64 -35.49 5.55
C LYS A 175 -35.73 -35.55 4.48
N ILE A 176 -35.45 -35.03 3.29
CA ILE A 176 -36.40 -35.08 2.15
C ILE A 176 -36.71 -36.53 1.78
N GLU A 177 -35.70 -37.40 1.74
CA GLU A 177 -35.88 -38.83 1.44
C GLU A 177 -36.72 -39.54 2.52
N GLU A 178 -36.45 -39.28 3.80
CA GLU A 178 -37.24 -39.79 4.92
C GLU A 178 -38.70 -39.31 4.85
N GLU A 179 -38.95 -38.03 4.53
CA GLU A 179 -40.29 -37.48 4.30
C GLU A 179 -41.00 -38.12 3.09
N TRP A 180 -40.28 -38.43 2.02
CA TRP A 180 -40.83 -39.12 0.87
C TRP A 180 -41.23 -40.56 1.21
N LYS A 181 -40.38 -41.29 1.93
CA LYS A 181 -40.68 -42.66 2.38
C LYS A 181 -41.90 -42.71 3.28
N THR A 182 -42.05 -41.75 4.20
CA THR A 182 -43.24 -41.70 5.08
C THR A 182 -44.52 -41.42 4.30
N LYS A 183 -44.48 -40.49 3.33
CA LYS A 183 -45.62 -40.22 2.43
C LYS A 183 -45.97 -41.42 1.56
N GLU A 184 -44.98 -42.10 1.00
CA GLU A 184 -45.17 -43.31 0.19
C GLU A 184 -45.79 -44.44 1.00
N MET A 185 -45.28 -44.72 2.21
CA MET A 185 -45.85 -45.71 3.12
C MET A 185 -47.31 -45.39 3.48
N LEU A 186 -47.63 -44.12 3.71
CA LEU A 186 -49.00 -43.68 3.98
C LEU A 186 -49.93 -43.94 2.78
N LEU A 187 -49.46 -43.64 1.57
CA LEU A 187 -50.22 -43.89 0.33
C LEU A 187 -50.45 -45.38 0.11
N LEU A 188 -49.41 -46.22 0.28
CA LEU A 188 -49.53 -47.67 0.15
C LEU A 188 -50.51 -48.25 1.17
N THR A 189 -50.47 -47.75 2.41
CA THR A 189 -51.43 -48.16 3.45
C THR A 189 -52.86 -47.83 3.05
N ARG A 190 -53.09 -46.62 2.53
CA ARG A 190 -54.40 -46.18 2.07
C ARG A 190 -54.91 -46.97 0.87
N ILE A 191 -54.06 -47.26 -0.12
CA ILE A 191 -54.40 -48.13 -1.25
C ILE A 191 -54.79 -49.52 -0.75
N GLY A 192 -54.04 -50.09 0.20
CA GLY A 192 -54.36 -51.38 0.80
C GLY A 192 -55.71 -51.39 1.53
N GLU A 193 -56.06 -50.30 2.22
CA GLU A 193 -57.37 -50.13 2.84
C GLU A 193 -58.51 -50.00 1.81
N ASP A 194 -58.28 -49.25 0.74
CA ASP A 194 -59.26 -49.05 -0.34
C ASP A 194 -59.52 -50.37 -1.09
N VAL A 195 -58.48 -51.16 -1.42
CA VAL A 195 -58.63 -52.50 -2.01
C VAL A 195 -59.42 -53.44 -1.09
N LYS A 196 -59.16 -53.42 0.23
CA LYS A 196 -59.96 -54.19 1.21
C LYS A 196 -61.41 -53.72 1.27
N ARG A 197 -61.67 -52.42 1.08
CA ARG A 197 -63.03 -51.87 1.01
C ARG A 197 -63.73 -52.35 -0.26
N GLU A 198 -63.07 -52.30 -1.41
CA GLU A 198 -63.60 -52.78 -2.69
C GLU A 198 -63.88 -54.28 -2.68
N ALA A 199 -62.97 -55.10 -2.12
CA ALA A 199 -63.17 -56.54 -1.98
C ALA A 199 -64.43 -56.87 -1.14
N ARG A 200 -64.68 -56.11 -0.06
CA ARG A 200 -65.90 -56.27 0.76
C ARG A 200 -67.17 -55.90 -0.03
N ILE A 201 -67.12 -54.85 -0.83
CA ILE A 201 -68.23 -54.43 -1.69
C ILE A 201 -68.51 -55.49 -2.76
N GLU A 202 -67.46 -56.05 -3.38
CA GLU A 202 -67.61 -57.08 -4.41
C GLU A 202 -68.10 -58.41 -3.83
N GLU A 203 -67.67 -58.78 -2.62
CA GLU A 203 -68.20 -59.95 -1.92
C GLU A 203 -69.69 -59.78 -1.59
N GLN A 204 -70.11 -58.59 -1.15
CA GLN A 204 -71.53 -58.26 -0.98
C GLN A 204 -72.30 -58.40 -2.29
N ARG A 205 -71.78 -57.85 -3.40
CA ARG A 205 -72.39 -57.99 -4.72
C ARG A 205 -72.50 -59.45 -5.16
N ARG A 206 -71.47 -60.26 -4.92
CA ARG A 206 -71.47 -61.69 -5.25
C ARG A 206 -72.55 -62.44 -4.46
N LYS A 207 -72.65 -62.18 -3.15
CA LYS A 207 -73.72 -62.74 -2.30
C LYS A 207 -75.11 -62.33 -2.81
N SER A 208 -75.31 -61.07 -3.18
CA SER A 208 -76.59 -60.62 -3.75
C SER A 208 -76.94 -61.27 -5.09
N ARG A 209 -75.94 -61.59 -5.94
CA ARG A 209 -76.15 -62.36 -7.18
C ARG A 209 -76.51 -63.82 -6.89
N GLU A 210 -75.74 -64.48 -6.02
CA GLU A 210 -76.01 -65.86 -5.58
C GLU A 210 -77.39 -66.01 -4.91
N GLU A 211 -77.86 -64.99 -4.21
CA GLU A 211 -79.19 -64.96 -3.57
C GLU A 211 -80.32 -64.65 -4.56
N SER A 212 -80.03 -63.92 -5.64
CA SER A 212 -80.98 -63.69 -6.75
C SER A 212 -81.14 -64.92 -7.64
N ASP A 213 -80.06 -65.69 -7.87
CA ASP A 213 -80.07 -66.92 -8.70
C ASP A 213 -80.72 -68.13 -8.00
N ARG A 214 -80.99 -68.04 -6.68
CA ARG A 214 -81.67 -69.09 -5.88
C ARG A 214 -83.18 -68.87 -5.74
N LYS A 215 -83.72 -67.78 -6.29
CA LYS A 215 -85.17 -67.51 -6.39
C LYS A 215 -85.68 -67.88 -7.76
#